data_AF-X1QGH2-F1
#
_entry.id   AF-X1QGH2-F1
#
_cell.length_a   1.000
_cell.length_b   1.000
_cell.length_c   1.000
_cell.angle_alpha   90.00
_cell.angle_beta   90.00
_cell.angle_gamma   90.00
#
_symmetry.space_group_name_H-M   'P 1'
#
loop_
_entity.id
_entity.type
_entity.pdbx_description
1 polymer ?
#
loop_
_entity_poly.entity_id
_entity_poly.type
_entity_poly.pdbx_seq_one_letter_code
_entity_poly.pdbx_strand_id
1 'polypeptide(L)'
;SVKFWLGLFDNPYVDPEYAEKICDCKEHRKLASKAARKAMVLLKNDGILPLSRDLKSIAVIGPNANKVRLGGYSGYGIKAVTPLEGIKRKVSRDMQVYFAEGCDLTGSSREGFEEAIKVTQRSDVT
;
A
#
# COMPACT_ATOMS: atom_id res chain seq x y z
N SER A 1 32.06 -29.93 3.87
CA SER A 1 30.79 -29.59 4.53
C SER A 1 30.32 -28.21 4.06
N VAL A 2 29.01 -27.90 4.12
CA VAL A 2 28.41 -26.66 3.55
C VAL A 2 29.05 -25.37 4.08
N LYS A 3 29.51 -25.33 5.34
CA LYS A 3 30.14 -24.14 5.94
C LYS A 3 31.42 -23.69 5.24
N PHE A 4 32.22 -24.61 4.72
CA PHE A 4 33.41 -24.28 3.92
C PHE A 4 33.02 -23.69 2.56
N TRP A 5 32.00 -24.23 1.91
CA TRP A 5 31.50 -23.69 0.63
C TRP A 5 30.93 -22.28 0.76
N LEU A 6 30.33 -21.97 1.92
CA LEU A 6 29.83 -20.63 2.24
C LEU A 6 30.94 -19.67 2.72
N GLY A 7 32.20 -20.12 2.85
CA GLY A 7 33.31 -19.29 3.31
C GLY A 7 33.24 -18.83 4.76
N LEU A 8 32.40 -19.46 5.60
CA LEU A 8 32.13 -19.00 6.96
C LEU A 8 33.32 -19.13 7.92
N PHE A 9 34.33 -19.93 7.57
CA PHE A 9 35.58 -20.00 8.34
C PHE A 9 36.57 -18.89 7.97
N ASP A 10 36.49 -18.38 6.74
CA ASP A 10 37.36 -17.31 6.24
C ASP A 10 36.75 -15.92 6.55
N ASN A 11 35.43 -15.78 6.40
CA ASN A 11 34.70 -14.55 6.70
C ASN A 11 33.41 -14.84 7.50
N PRO A 12 33.50 -14.99 8.82
CA PRO A 12 32.39 -15.45 9.66
C PRO A 12 31.34 -14.37 9.98
N TYR A 13 31.66 -13.08 9.82
CA TYR A 13 30.85 -11.98 10.31
C TYR A 13 30.28 -11.11 9.18
N VAL A 14 29.21 -10.38 9.50
CA VAL A 14 28.56 -9.42 8.59
C VAL A 14 29.10 -8.01 8.80
N ASP A 15 28.87 -7.14 7.83
CA ASP A 15 29.13 -5.69 7.91
C ASP A 15 27.84 -4.95 8.32
N PRO A 16 27.74 -4.44 9.56
CA PRO A 16 26.55 -3.73 10.04
C PRO A 16 26.32 -2.39 9.34
N GLU A 17 27.38 -1.66 9.00
CA GLU A 17 27.29 -0.34 8.34
C GLU A 17 26.76 -0.48 6.92
N TYR A 18 27.24 -1.49 6.21
CA TYR A 18 26.72 -1.82 4.88
C TYR A 18 25.25 -2.23 4.98
N ALA A 19 24.88 -3.09 5.93
CA ALA A 19 23.51 -3.54 6.12
C ALA A 19 22.55 -2.36 6.36
N GLU A 20 22.92 -1.40 7.22
CA GLU A 20 22.14 -0.18 7.46
C GLU A 20 21.97 0.66 6.19
N LYS A 21 23.04 0.81 5.40
CA LYS A 21 23.03 1.57 4.15
C LYS A 21 22.11 0.97 3.09
N ILE A 22 22.06 -0.35 2.96
CA ILE A 22 21.27 -1.02 1.90
C ILE A 22 19.85 -1.36 2.31
N CYS A 23 19.55 -1.44 3.61
CA CYS A 23 18.21 -1.72 4.09
C CYS A 23 17.26 -0.57 3.71
N ASP A 24 16.14 -0.90 3.07
CA ASP A 24 15.13 0.08 2.61
C ASP A 24 15.67 1.17 1.64
N CYS A 25 16.81 0.93 0.98
CA CYS A 25 17.41 1.89 0.04
C CYS A 25 16.50 2.17 -1.17
N LYS A 26 16.72 3.32 -1.83
CA LYS A 26 15.86 3.82 -2.92
C LYS A 26 15.69 2.81 -4.06
N GLU A 27 16.74 2.06 -4.36
CA GLU A 27 16.80 1.05 -5.41
C GLU A 27 15.86 -0.12 -5.09
N HIS A 28 15.93 -0.64 -3.85
CA HIS A 28 15.04 -1.70 -3.37
C HIS A 28 13.57 -1.23 -3.34
N ARG A 29 13.30 0.00 -2.87
CA ARG A 29 11.96 0.61 -2.90
C ARG A 29 11.39 0.67 -4.31
N LYS A 30 12.22 1.10 -5.28
CA LYS A 30 11.84 1.23 -6.68
C LYS A 30 11.53 -0.14 -7.29
N LEU A 31 12.33 -1.15 -6.99
CA LEU A 31 12.10 -2.52 -7.43
C LEU A 31 10.80 -3.08 -6.85
N ALA A 32 10.58 -2.93 -5.54
CA ALA A 32 9.35 -3.37 -4.87
C ALA A 32 8.10 -2.69 -5.47
N SER A 33 8.15 -1.37 -5.71
CA SER A 33 7.05 -0.65 -6.37
C SER A 33 6.80 -1.16 -7.80
N LYS A 34 7.86 -1.45 -8.56
CA LYS A 34 7.74 -2.02 -9.91
C LYS A 34 7.12 -3.42 -9.88
N ALA A 35 7.54 -4.28 -8.95
CA ALA A 35 6.99 -5.61 -8.77
C ALA A 35 5.50 -5.54 -8.41
N ALA A 36 5.12 -4.71 -7.42
CA ALA A 36 3.72 -4.51 -7.03
C ALA A 36 2.83 -4.06 -8.20
N ARG A 37 3.29 -3.10 -9.02
CA ARG A 37 2.55 -2.65 -10.22
C ARG A 37 2.33 -3.75 -11.24
N LYS A 38 3.28 -4.69 -11.38
CA LYS A 38 3.17 -5.82 -12.31
C LYS A 38 2.37 -6.99 -11.74
N ALA A 39 2.24 -7.07 -10.42
CA ALA A 39 1.49 -8.13 -9.75
C ALA A 39 -0.01 -7.85 -9.63
N MET A 40 -0.45 -6.59 -9.79
CA MET A 40 -1.87 -6.24 -9.78
C MET A 40 -2.61 -6.83 -10.98
N VAL A 41 -3.75 -7.45 -10.73
CA VAL A 41 -4.61 -8.04 -11.76
C VAL A 41 -5.92 -7.25 -11.85
N LEU A 42 -6.25 -6.76 -13.04
CA LEU A 42 -7.54 -6.13 -13.31
C LEU A 42 -8.57 -7.22 -13.64
N LEU A 43 -9.42 -7.56 -12.67
CA LEU A 43 -10.42 -8.63 -12.83
C LEU A 43 -11.61 -8.21 -13.70
N LYS A 44 -12.07 -6.96 -13.58
CA LYS A 44 -13.19 -6.38 -14.33
C LYS A 44 -12.96 -4.90 -14.58
N ASN A 45 -13.38 -4.40 -15.74
CA ASN A 45 -13.43 -2.98 -16.04
C ASN A 45 -14.60 -2.66 -16.98
N ASP A 46 -15.62 -1.96 -16.48
CA ASP A 46 -16.79 -1.53 -17.26
C ASP A 46 -16.55 -0.16 -17.93
N GLY A 47 -15.30 0.17 -18.27
CA GLY A 47 -14.91 1.43 -18.92
C GLY A 47 -14.62 2.60 -17.96
N ILE A 48 -14.57 2.34 -16.65
CA ILE A 48 -14.34 3.37 -15.61
C ILE A 48 -12.84 3.63 -15.40
N LEU A 49 -12.01 2.59 -15.56
CA LEU A 49 -10.56 2.72 -15.39
C LEU A 49 -9.86 2.92 -16.75
N PRO A 50 -8.83 3.79 -16.81
CA PRO A 50 -8.28 4.58 -15.71
C PRO A 50 -9.19 5.75 -15.32
N LEU A 51 -9.21 6.09 -14.02
CA LEU A 51 -10.00 7.23 -13.52
C LEU A 51 -9.62 8.54 -14.22
N SER A 52 -10.62 9.34 -14.56
CA SER A 52 -10.42 10.67 -15.14
C SER A 52 -9.66 11.58 -14.17
N ARG A 53 -8.79 12.43 -14.72
CA ARG A 53 -8.09 13.47 -13.95
C ARG A 53 -8.94 14.70 -13.68
N ASP A 54 -10.08 14.81 -14.34
CA ASP A 54 -11.00 15.96 -14.22
C ASP A 54 -12.00 15.81 -13.06
N LEU A 55 -11.98 14.65 -12.38
CA LEU A 55 -12.74 14.44 -11.16
C LEU A 55 -12.32 15.48 -10.11
N LYS A 56 -13.28 15.99 -9.34
CA LYS A 56 -13.03 16.96 -8.27
C LYS A 56 -12.93 16.27 -6.92
N SER A 57 -13.43 15.05 -6.82
CA SER A 57 -13.54 14.32 -5.56
C SER A 57 -13.53 12.81 -5.73
N ILE A 58 -12.90 12.12 -4.78
CA ILE A 58 -12.85 10.66 -4.69
C ILE A 58 -13.08 10.23 -3.24
N ALA A 59 -13.91 9.21 -3.03
CA ALA A 59 -14.00 8.53 -1.74
C ALA A 59 -13.08 7.30 -1.76
N VAL A 60 -12.31 7.08 -0.69
CA VAL A 60 -11.53 5.86 -0.49
C VAL A 60 -12.11 5.15 0.72
N ILE A 61 -12.74 4.00 0.52
CA ILE A 61 -13.57 3.34 1.55
C ILE A 61 -13.04 1.94 1.83
N GLY A 62 -13.09 1.53 3.11
CA GLY A 62 -12.96 0.14 3.51
C GLY A 62 -11.87 -0.12 4.57
N PRO A 63 -11.91 -1.28 5.25
CA PRO A 63 -11.04 -1.63 6.37
C PRO A 63 -9.55 -1.69 6.04
N ASN A 64 -9.20 -1.79 4.75
CA ASN A 64 -7.83 -1.84 4.26
C ASN A 64 -7.39 -0.56 3.54
N ALA A 65 -8.29 0.41 3.33
CA ALA A 65 -7.99 1.62 2.57
C ALA A 65 -6.89 2.46 3.23
N ASN A 66 -6.85 2.54 4.56
CA ASN A 66 -5.80 3.23 5.31
C ASN A 66 -4.97 2.31 6.21
N LYS A 67 -4.78 1.04 5.82
CA LYS A 67 -3.94 0.08 6.55
C LYS A 67 -2.89 -0.51 5.63
N VAL A 68 -1.70 -0.74 6.18
CA VAL A 68 -0.62 -1.46 5.51
C VAL A 68 -0.91 -2.96 5.63
N ARG A 69 -0.88 -3.68 4.51
CA ARG A 69 -1.02 -5.14 4.47
C ARG A 69 0.16 -5.76 3.73
N LEU A 70 1.08 -6.35 4.50
CA LEU A 70 2.28 -7.00 3.98
C LEU A 70 2.16 -8.53 3.90
N GLY A 71 1.15 -9.10 4.56
CA GLY A 71 0.97 -10.55 4.70
C GLY A 71 1.80 -11.15 5.85
N GLY A 72 1.77 -12.48 5.97
CA GLY A 72 2.61 -13.21 6.92
C GLY A 72 4.10 -13.06 6.60
N TYR A 73 4.96 -13.47 7.54
CA TYR A 73 6.43 -13.39 7.39
C TYR A 73 6.98 -11.98 7.13
N SER A 74 6.25 -10.95 7.58
CA SER A 74 6.69 -9.57 7.54
C SER A 74 7.18 -9.10 8.91
N GLY A 75 8.30 -8.38 8.94
CA GLY A 75 8.86 -7.82 10.17
C GLY A 75 8.24 -6.47 10.57
N TYR A 76 8.70 -5.94 11.70
CA TYR A 76 8.29 -4.63 12.21
C TYR A 76 9.12 -3.49 11.59
N GLY A 77 8.66 -2.25 11.73
CA GLY A 77 9.41 -1.05 11.31
C GLY A 77 9.46 -0.80 9.79
N ILE A 78 8.72 -1.58 8.98
CA ILE A 78 8.68 -1.42 7.53
C ILE A 78 7.90 -0.15 7.17
N LYS A 79 8.56 0.78 6.48
CA LYS A 79 7.96 2.03 6.00
C LYS A 79 7.10 1.74 4.75
N ALA A 80 5.83 1.40 4.90
CA ALA A 80 4.95 1.12 3.76
C ALA A 80 3.96 2.28 3.49
N VAL A 81 3.32 2.25 2.32
CA VAL A 81 2.35 3.25 1.88
C VAL A 81 0.97 2.59 1.83
N THR A 82 -0.03 3.17 2.48
CA THR A 82 -1.42 2.66 2.42
C THR A 82 -2.07 3.01 1.07
N PRO A 83 -3.14 2.32 0.66
CA PRO A 83 -3.90 2.73 -0.54
C PRO A 83 -4.33 4.20 -0.51
N LEU A 84 -4.88 4.67 0.61
CA LEU A 84 -5.29 6.06 0.83
C LEU A 84 -4.11 7.02 0.63
N GLU A 85 -2.96 6.74 1.23
CA GLU A 85 -1.78 7.58 1.08
C GLU A 85 -1.26 7.57 -0.37
N GLY A 86 -1.25 6.41 -1.02
CA GLY A 86 -0.88 6.27 -2.43
C GLY A 86 -1.77 7.10 -3.36
N ILE A 87 -3.08 7.10 -3.11
CA ILE A 87 -4.07 7.91 -3.86
C ILE A 87 -3.82 9.40 -3.60
N LYS A 88 -3.73 9.83 -2.34
CA LYS A 88 -3.46 11.24 -1.97
C LYS A 88 -2.18 11.79 -2.60
N ARG A 89 -1.12 10.95 -2.71
CA ARG A 89 0.13 11.34 -3.37
C ARG A 89 0.03 11.43 -4.90
N LYS A 90 -0.97 10.78 -5.51
CA LYS A 90 -1.08 10.64 -6.97
C LYS A 90 -2.05 11.63 -7.62
N VAL A 91 -3.12 11.99 -6.91
CA VAL A 91 -4.15 12.93 -7.39
C VAL A 91 -3.64 14.38 -7.38
N SER A 92 -4.34 15.27 -8.09
CA SER A 92 -4.04 16.71 -8.05
C SER A 92 -4.32 17.28 -6.66
N ARG A 93 -3.69 18.42 -6.34
CA ARG A 93 -3.93 19.11 -5.06
C ARG A 93 -5.36 19.61 -4.89
N ASP A 94 -6.06 19.85 -6.00
CA ASP A 94 -7.42 20.38 -6.01
C ASP A 94 -8.48 19.29 -5.88
N MET A 95 -8.11 18.02 -6.10
CA MET A 95 -9.01 16.88 -5.91
C MET A 95 -9.20 16.58 -4.42
N GLN A 96 -10.45 16.62 -3.97
CA GLN A 96 -10.81 16.24 -2.61
C GLN A 96 -10.77 14.73 -2.44
N VAL A 97 -10.04 14.26 -1.42
CA VAL A 97 -9.97 12.83 -1.08
C VAL A 97 -10.67 12.60 0.25
N TYR A 98 -11.88 12.05 0.19
CA TYR A 98 -12.61 11.63 1.36
C TYR A 98 -12.24 10.20 1.74
N PHE A 99 -12.31 9.89 3.03
CA PHE A 99 -12.02 8.56 3.55
C PHE A 99 -13.07 8.19 4.59
N ALA A 100 -13.49 6.93 4.57
CA ALA A 100 -14.27 6.31 5.64
C ALA A 100 -13.83 4.84 5.77
N GLU A 101 -13.66 4.35 6.99
CA GLU A 101 -13.32 2.93 7.19
C GLU A 101 -14.50 2.04 6.80
N GLY A 102 -15.74 2.46 7.10
CA GLY A 102 -16.98 1.79 6.73
C GLY A 102 -17.29 0.57 7.59
N CYS A 103 -16.37 -0.40 7.67
CA CYS A 103 -16.55 -1.60 8.46
C CYS A 103 -15.22 -2.15 9.00
N ASP A 104 -15.31 -3.07 9.95
CA ASP A 104 -14.17 -3.87 10.38
C ASP A 104 -13.83 -4.97 9.37
N LEU A 105 -12.57 -5.43 9.38
CA LEU A 105 -12.15 -6.55 8.55
C LEU A 105 -12.81 -7.87 8.98
N THR A 106 -13.02 -8.04 10.28
CA THR A 106 -13.62 -9.22 10.90
C THR A 106 -14.71 -8.75 11.84
N GLY A 107 -15.97 -8.99 11.47
CA GLY A 107 -17.10 -8.53 12.27
C GLY A 107 -18.35 -8.33 11.42
N SER A 108 -19.45 -8.01 12.08
CA SER A 108 -20.76 -7.75 11.45
C SER A 108 -21.30 -6.36 11.76
N SER A 109 -20.51 -5.52 12.45
CA SER A 109 -20.90 -4.14 12.77
C SER A 109 -21.17 -3.35 11.48
N ARG A 110 -22.20 -2.51 11.55
CA ARG A 110 -22.62 -1.59 10.48
C ARG A 110 -22.49 -0.13 10.87
N GLU A 111 -21.92 0.16 12.04
CA GLU A 111 -21.85 1.51 12.61
C GLU A 111 -21.15 2.51 11.68
N GLY A 112 -20.12 2.08 10.94
CA GLY A 112 -19.39 2.94 10.00
C GLY A 112 -20.09 3.14 8.64
N PHE A 113 -21.22 2.50 8.37
CA PHE A 113 -21.87 2.55 7.05
C PHE A 113 -22.44 3.94 6.76
N GLU A 114 -22.99 4.60 7.78
CA GLU A 114 -23.59 5.92 7.60
C GLU A 114 -22.54 6.95 7.16
N GLU A 115 -21.33 6.90 7.73
CA GLU A 115 -20.20 7.73 7.32
C GLU A 115 -19.73 7.40 5.90
N ALA A 116 -19.59 6.10 5.57
CA ALA A 116 -19.21 5.65 4.23
C ALA A 116 -20.19 6.12 3.15
N ILE A 117 -21.49 6.10 3.44
CA ILE A 117 -22.53 6.62 2.55
C ILE A 117 -22.39 8.15 2.39
N LYS A 118 -22.19 8.88 3.49
CA LYS A 118 -22.02 10.34 3.46
C LYS A 118 -20.81 10.77 2.61
N VAL A 119 -19.67 10.10 2.71
CA VAL A 119 -18.49 10.43 1.89
C VAL A 119 -18.69 10.05 0.42
N THR A 120 -19.42 8.96 0.15
CA THR A 120 -19.77 8.53 -1.21
C THR A 120 -20.64 9.56 -1.91
N GLN A 121 -21.70 10.05 -1.25
CA GLN A 121 -22.63 11.05 -1.82
C GLN A 121 -21.95 12.39 -2.15
N ARG A 122 -20.77 12.65 -1.59
CA ARG A 122 -19.97 13.86 -1.79
C ARG A 122 -18.83 13.69 -2.81
N SER A 123 -18.72 12.51 -3.41
CA SER A 123 -17.61 12.13 -4.28
C SER A 123 -18.07 11.82 -5.69
N ASP A 124 -17.25 12.16 -6.69
CA ASP A 124 -17.53 11.86 -8.09
C ASP A 124 -17.32 10.36 -8.39
N VAL A 125 -16.46 9.70 -7.61
CA VAL A 125 -16.17 8.26 -7.70
C VAL A 125 -15.80 7.68 -6.32
N THR A 126 -15.99 6.37 -6.17
CA THR A 126 -15.64 5.56 -4.99
C THR A 126 -14.73 4.39 -5.36
#